data_AF-A0A9P4JGY4-F1
#
_entry.id   AF-A0A9P4JGY4-F1
#
_cell.length_a   1.000
_cell.length_b   1.000
_cell.length_c   1.000
_cell.angle_alpha   90.00
_cell.angle_beta   90.00
_cell.angle_gamma   90.00
#
_symmetry.space_group_name_H-M   'P 1'
#
loop_
_entity.id
_entity.type
_entity.pdbx_description
1 polymer ?
#
loop_
_entity_poly.entity_id
_entity_poly.type
_entity_poly.pdbx_seq_one_letter_code
_entity_poly.pdbx_strand_id
1 'polypeptide(L)'
;MHIRQEADKRWCSGDVVVSARQFNRSISARPSGCTRQTVQSTPSSLKFESASGLNTIGPSTLLQPTHKGVCQRLNRRHSLEPPLGLGKRKKKKKRKKKKKKKKKKKKKKKRKKKRNKKKNKKKKEKKKKRKEKEKKKKKKRKKSRKRREGEVVRHWETELTRRTFSSRAPDRMQRDIHSESGEGKSAVEFEGVPPSAIGLFFILLFLATVRKC
;
A
#
# COMPACT_ATOMS: atom_id res chain seq x y z
N MET A 1 -9.30 -17.74 -48.16
CA MET A 1 -8.00 -17.04 -48.03
C MET A 1 -8.25 -15.66 -47.44
N HIS A 2 -7.78 -15.38 -46.23
CA HIS A 2 -7.95 -14.08 -45.58
C HIS A 2 -6.58 -13.45 -45.34
N ILE A 3 -6.29 -12.39 -46.09
CA ILE A 3 -5.08 -11.60 -46.01
C ILE A 3 -5.21 -10.69 -44.78
N ARG A 4 -4.47 -11.00 -43.72
CA ARG A 4 -4.28 -10.10 -42.57
C ARG A 4 -3.27 -9.03 -42.97
N GLN A 5 -3.74 -7.81 -43.15
CA GLN A 5 -2.86 -6.64 -43.24
C GLN A 5 -2.26 -6.36 -41.85
N GLU A 6 -0.96 -6.61 -41.70
CA GLU A 6 -0.15 -6.10 -40.60
C GLU A 6 0.20 -4.64 -40.90
N ALA A 7 -0.48 -3.72 -40.21
CA ALA A 7 -0.12 -2.31 -40.23
C ALA A 7 1.11 -2.08 -39.34
N ASP A 8 2.27 -1.97 -39.98
CA ASP A 8 3.52 -1.49 -39.43
C ASP A 8 3.36 -0.09 -38.84
N LYS A 9 3.29 -0.01 -37.51
CA LYS A 9 3.44 1.24 -36.79
C LYS A 9 4.92 1.54 -36.62
N ARG A 10 5.51 2.17 -37.65
CA ARG A 10 6.71 3.00 -37.53
C ARG A 10 6.46 4.04 -36.44
N TRP A 11 7.03 3.81 -35.25
CA TRP A 11 7.15 4.87 -34.26
C TRP A 11 8.40 5.67 -34.62
N CYS A 12 8.16 6.91 -35.02
CA CYS A 12 9.19 7.92 -35.24
C CYS A 12 10.14 7.98 -34.04
N SER A 13 11.42 7.77 -34.33
CA SER A 13 12.53 8.18 -33.49
C SER A 13 12.50 9.70 -33.39
N GLY A 14 11.75 10.22 -32.43
CA GLY A 14 11.86 11.62 -32.01
C GLY A 14 13.09 11.75 -31.13
N ASP A 15 14.18 12.19 -31.72
CA ASP A 15 15.36 12.67 -31.01
C ASP A 15 14.95 13.86 -30.13
N VAL A 16 14.73 13.58 -28.85
CA VAL A 16 14.64 14.63 -27.84
C VAL A 16 16.06 15.11 -27.60
N VAL A 17 16.42 16.19 -28.29
CA VAL A 17 17.60 17.00 -28.00
C VAL A 17 17.52 17.44 -26.54
N VAL A 18 18.29 16.77 -25.68
CA VAL A 18 18.53 17.20 -24.30
C VAL A 18 19.39 18.45 -24.40
N SER A 19 18.75 19.61 -24.40
CA SER A 19 19.41 20.90 -24.23
C SER A 19 20.13 20.90 -22.88
N ALA A 20 21.45 20.70 -22.93
CA ALA A 20 22.35 20.86 -21.80
C ALA A 20 22.32 22.32 -21.35
N ARG A 21 21.45 22.65 -20.41
CA ARG A 21 21.58 23.90 -19.66
C ARG A 21 22.80 23.76 -18.76
N GLN A 22 23.83 24.51 -19.15
CA GLN A 22 24.98 24.86 -18.34
C GLN A 22 24.52 25.30 -16.95
N PHE A 23 24.85 24.50 -15.94
CA PHE A 23 24.83 24.92 -14.55
C PHE A 23 26.30 25.02 -14.11
N ASN A 24 26.94 26.10 -14.56
CA ASN A 24 28.22 26.57 -14.05
C ASN A 24 27.95 27.51 -12.86
N ARG A 25 28.88 27.48 -11.89
CA ARG A 25 28.95 28.20 -10.59
C ARG A 25 28.43 27.34 -9.42
N SER A 26 29.22 27.01 -8.40
CA SER A 26 30.55 27.48 -8.01
C SER A 26 31.09 26.49 -6.97
N ILE A 27 32.32 26.04 -7.19
CA ILE A 27 33.14 25.32 -6.22
C ILE A 27 33.51 26.34 -5.13
N SER A 28 32.89 26.23 -3.96
CA SER A 28 33.40 26.88 -2.75
C SER A 28 33.84 25.79 -1.77
N ALA A 29 35.08 25.93 -1.35
CA ALA A 29 35.80 25.13 -0.38
C ALA A 29 35.03 24.93 0.95
N ARG A 30 35.15 23.71 1.49
CA ARG A 30 35.47 23.28 2.90
C ARG A 30 34.96 24.15 4.09
N PRO A 31 34.55 23.55 5.23
CA PRO A 31 35.37 22.56 5.93
C PRO A 31 34.66 21.36 6.57
N SER A 32 35.52 20.38 6.86
CA SER A 32 35.39 19.33 7.86
C SER A 32 34.84 19.85 9.21
N GLY A 33 33.63 19.43 9.55
CA GLY A 33 33.03 19.60 10.87
C GLY A 33 32.39 18.30 11.31
N CYS A 34 33.14 17.49 12.04
CA CYS A 34 32.64 16.32 12.77
C CYS A 34 31.90 16.81 14.02
N THR A 35 30.62 17.15 13.90
CA THR A 35 29.76 17.36 15.08
C THR A 35 28.94 16.10 15.35
N ARG A 36 29.40 15.39 16.37
CA ARG A 36 28.75 14.29 17.06
C ARG A 36 27.44 14.81 17.68
N GLN A 37 26.32 14.67 16.97
CA GLN A 37 25.00 14.89 17.57
C GLN A 37 24.50 13.61 18.21
N THR A 38 24.59 13.62 19.53
CA THR A 38 23.90 12.73 20.47
C THR A 38 22.41 13.04 20.38
N VAL A 39 21.65 12.30 19.56
CA VAL A 39 20.18 12.30 19.66
C VAL A 39 19.75 11.13 20.50
N GLN A 40 19.14 11.50 21.62
CA GLN A 40 18.58 10.69 22.67
C GLN A 40 17.63 9.63 22.10
N SER A 41 17.96 8.39 22.43
CA SER A 41 17.12 7.22 22.27
C SER A 41 15.97 7.25 23.27
N THR A 42 14.73 7.31 22.78
CA THR A 42 13.54 6.84 23.53
C THR A 42 13.31 5.36 23.23
N PRO A 43 13.44 4.44 24.20
CA PRO A 43 13.07 3.04 23.99
C PRO A 43 11.60 2.83 24.38
N SER A 44 10.72 2.76 23.39
CA SER A 44 9.38 2.21 23.59
C SER A 44 9.47 0.68 23.62
N SER A 45 9.51 0.13 24.84
CA SER A 45 8.84 -1.09 25.27
C SER A 45 8.64 -2.17 24.20
N LEU A 46 9.62 -3.07 24.08
CA LEU A 46 9.39 -4.42 23.62
C LEU A 46 9.84 -5.35 24.74
N LYS A 47 8.84 -5.85 25.47
CA LYS A 47 8.97 -6.99 26.39
C LYS A 47 9.47 -8.19 25.57
N PHE A 48 10.77 -8.46 25.67
CA PHE A 48 11.32 -9.78 25.37
C PHE A 48 11.43 -10.49 26.72
N GLU A 49 10.56 -11.47 26.93
CA GLU A 49 10.71 -12.42 28.03
C GLU A 49 12.04 -13.14 27.86
N SER A 50 12.87 -12.92 28.86
CA SER A 50 14.06 -13.70 29.17
C SER A 50 13.64 -15.12 29.52
N ALA A 51 14.05 -16.09 28.71
CA ALA A 51 14.26 -17.45 29.16
C ALA A 51 15.77 -17.70 29.16
N SER A 52 16.35 -17.42 30.33
CA SER A 52 17.67 -17.84 30.76
C SER A 52 17.76 -19.36 30.79
N GLY A 53 18.38 -19.95 29.77
CA GLY A 53 18.89 -21.32 29.79
C GLY A 53 20.41 -21.31 29.92
N LEU A 54 20.90 -20.94 31.11
CA LEU A 54 22.30 -21.08 31.52
C LEU A 54 22.59 -22.57 31.71
N ASN A 55 23.15 -23.22 30.68
CA ASN A 55 23.80 -24.51 30.85
C ASN A 55 25.23 -24.26 31.34
N THR A 56 25.32 -24.07 32.65
CA THR A 56 26.54 -24.00 33.45
C THR A 56 27.26 -25.35 33.41
N ILE A 57 28.42 -25.35 32.74
CA ILE A 57 29.69 -25.92 33.20
C ILE A 57 29.56 -27.18 34.06
N GLY A 58 29.66 -28.35 33.42
CA GLY A 58 30.09 -29.57 34.10
C GLY A 58 31.62 -29.56 34.30
N PRO A 59 32.15 -30.05 35.43
CA PRO A 59 33.58 -30.13 35.65
C PRO A 59 34.17 -31.17 34.69
N SER A 60 35.06 -30.69 33.82
CA SER A 60 35.87 -31.56 32.98
C SER A 60 36.78 -32.37 33.89
N THR A 61 36.47 -33.65 34.03
CA THR A 61 37.27 -34.65 34.74
C THR A 61 38.71 -34.61 34.25
N LEU A 62 39.61 -34.24 35.17
CA LEU A 62 41.05 -34.47 35.08
C LEU A 62 41.30 -35.98 35.09
N LEU A 63 41.24 -36.61 33.90
CA LEU A 63 41.78 -37.94 33.68
C LEU A 63 43.18 -37.77 33.08
N GLN A 64 44.18 -37.79 33.96
CA GLN A 64 45.56 -38.03 33.59
C GLN A 64 45.72 -39.49 33.13
N PRO A 65 46.30 -39.76 31.96
CA PRO A 65 46.89 -41.06 31.67
C PRO A 65 48.39 -40.98 31.97
N THR A 66 48.80 -41.39 33.16
CA THR A 66 50.19 -41.76 33.44
C THR A 66 50.45 -43.16 32.90
N HIS A 67 50.83 -43.27 31.63
CA HIS A 67 51.48 -44.49 31.15
C HIS A 67 52.81 -44.12 30.52
N LYS A 68 53.87 -44.28 31.34
CA LYS A 68 55.25 -44.44 30.92
C LYS A 68 55.36 -45.76 30.14
N GLY A 69 54.84 -45.78 28.92
CA GLY A 69 55.00 -46.88 27.97
C GLY A 69 56.22 -46.61 27.13
N VAL A 70 57.30 -47.36 27.41
CA VAL A 70 58.55 -47.40 26.66
C VAL A 70 58.25 -47.41 25.16
N CYS A 71 58.72 -46.36 24.49
CA CYS A 71 58.60 -46.17 23.06
C CYS A 71 59.50 -47.20 22.36
N GLN A 72 59.00 -48.42 22.16
CA GLN A 72 59.61 -49.36 21.22
C GLN A 72 59.50 -48.74 19.82
N ARG A 73 60.56 -48.04 19.42
CA ARG A 73 60.87 -47.67 18.04
C ARG A 73 61.09 -48.95 17.23
N LEU A 74 60.04 -49.73 17.04
CA LEU A 74 60.04 -50.74 16.00
C LEU A 74 60.08 -49.99 14.69
N ASN A 75 61.22 -50.13 14.01
CA ASN A 75 61.49 -49.85 12.61
C ASN A 75 60.45 -50.56 11.70
N ARG A 76 59.18 -50.16 11.79
CA ARG A 76 58.23 -50.34 10.70
C ARG A 76 58.73 -49.44 9.59
N ARG A 77 59.58 -50.02 8.73
CA ARG A 77 59.77 -49.58 7.36
C ARG A 77 58.40 -49.59 6.70
N HIS A 78 57.63 -48.53 6.94
CA HIS A 78 56.40 -48.26 6.22
C HIS A 78 56.85 -48.14 4.77
N SER A 79 56.52 -49.18 3.99
CA SER A 79 56.68 -49.18 2.55
C SER A 79 56.20 -47.81 2.05
N LEU A 80 57.13 -47.01 1.54
CA LEU A 80 56.89 -45.65 1.06
C LEU A 80 56.14 -45.67 -0.28
N GLU A 81 55.31 -46.69 -0.50
CA GLU A 81 54.37 -46.76 -1.61
C GLU A 81 53.37 -45.61 -1.41
N PRO A 82 53.44 -44.55 -2.23
CA PRO A 82 52.56 -43.41 -2.10
C PRO A 82 51.12 -43.94 -2.25
N PRO A 83 50.22 -43.69 -1.28
CA PRO A 83 48.90 -44.28 -1.30
C PRO A 83 48.16 -43.86 -2.58
N LEU A 84 48.05 -44.80 -3.53
CA LEU A 84 47.53 -44.64 -4.89
C LEU A 84 46.05 -44.16 -4.94
N GLY A 85 45.41 -43.95 -3.78
CA GLY A 85 44.02 -43.49 -3.63
C GLY A 85 43.80 -41.98 -3.41
N LEU A 86 44.85 -41.17 -3.17
CA LEU A 86 44.67 -39.76 -2.79
C LEU A 86 44.04 -38.89 -3.90
N GLY A 87 44.34 -39.18 -5.17
CA GLY A 87 43.79 -38.46 -6.33
C GLY A 87 42.27 -38.59 -6.46
N LYS A 88 41.73 -39.80 -6.24
CA LYS A 88 40.28 -40.08 -6.33
C LYS A 88 39.49 -39.33 -5.24
N ARG A 89 40.02 -39.24 -4.01
CA ARG A 89 39.41 -38.49 -2.90
C ARG A 89 39.38 -36.97 -3.18
N LYS A 90 40.47 -36.38 -3.70
CA LYS A 90 40.54 -34.95 -4.05
C LYS A 90 39.54 -34.59 -5.16
N LYS A 91 39.42 -35.42 -6.21
CA LYS A 91 38.46 -35.23 -7.31
C LYS A 91 36.99 -35.31 -6.82
N LYS A 92 36.67 -36.27 -5.92
CA LYS A 92 35.33 -36.40 -5.30
C LYS A 92 34.98 -35.17 -4.44
N LYS A 93 35.92 -34.66 -3.63
CA LYS A 93 35.73 -33.43 -2.81
C LYS A 93 35.50 -32.19 -3.69
N LYS A 94 36.25 -32.02 -4.78
CA LYS A 94 36.08 -30.92 -5.76
C LYS A 94 34.71 -30.98 -6.46
N ARG A 95 34.27 -32.16 -6.90
CA ARG A 95 32.92 -32.39 -7.48
C ARG A 95 31.80 -32.06 -6.49
N LYS A 96 31.90 -32.52 -5.23
CA LYS A 96 30.92 -32.18 -4.16
C LYS A 96 30.85 -30.66 -3.92
N LYS A 97 31.99 -29.96 -3.83
CA LYS A 97 32.05 -28.49 -3.67
C LYS A 97 31.40 -27.76 -4.85
N LYS A 98 31.66 -28.17 -6.10
CA LYS A 98 31.04 -27.61 -7.32
C LYS A 98 29.51 -27.81 -7.32
N LYS A 99 29.01 -29.01 -6.95
CA LYS A 99 27.56 -29.30 -6.83
C LYS A 99 26.89 -28.43 -5.76
N LYS A 100 27.52 -28.24 -4.59
CA LYS A 100 27.01 -27.34 -3.51
C LYS A 100 26.94 -25.88 -3.98
N LYS A 101 27.98 -25.36 -4.67
CA LYS A 101 27.98 -23.99 -5.24
C LYS A 101 26.87 -23.80 -6.29
N LYS A 102 26.64 -24.77 -7.19
CA LYS A 102 25.55 -24.73 -8.20
C LYS A 102 24.16 -24.72 -7.53
N LYS A 103 23.93 -25.55 -6.50
CA LYS A 103 22.68 -25.55 -5.71
C LYS A 103 22.43 -24.20 -5.02
N LYS A 104 23.46 -23.57 -4.39
CA LYS A 104 23.34 -22.25 -3.75
C LYS A 104 22.99 -21.14 -4.76
N LYS A 105 23.61 -21.12 -5.95
CA LYS A 105 23.31 -20.15 -7.02
C LYS A 105 21.86 -20.30 -7.53
N LYS A 106 21.36 -21.53 -7.73
CA LYS A 106 19.96 -21.79 -8.11
C LYS A 106 18.97 -21.31 -7.04
N LYS A 107 19.21 -21.57 -5.74
CA LYS A 107 18.36 -21.07 -4.64
C LYS A 107 18.31 -19.53 -4.59
N LYS A 108 19.45 -18.84 -4.76
CA LYS A 108 19.52 -17.36 -4.80
C LYS A 108 18.70 -16.76 -5.96
N LYS A 109 18.81 -17.34 -7.17
CA LYS A 109 18.00 -16.93 -8.34
C LYS A 109 16.48 -17.09 -8.10
N LYS A 110 16.03 -18.23 -7.54
CA LYS A 110 14.61 -18.46 -7.20
C LYS A 110 14.08 -17.45 -6.17
N ARG A 111 14.85 -17.13 -5.12
CA ARG A 111 14.48 -16.10 -4.12
C ARG A 111 14.35 -14.70 -4.75
N LYS A 112 15.29 -14.29 -5.63
CA LYS A 112 15.23 -13.01 -6.35
C LYS A 112 13.97 -12.89 -7.24
N LYS A 113 13.62 -13.95 -7.98
CA LYS A 113 12.39 -13.99 -8.81
C LYS A 113 11.12 -13.85 -7.97
N LYS A 114 11.02 -14.55 -6.83
CA LYS A 114 9.87 -14.43 -5.89
C LYS A 114 9.74 -13.01 -5.31
N ARG A 115 10.85 -12.37 -4.89
CA ARG A 115 10.84 -10.99 -4.37
C ARG A 115 10.38 -9.99 -5.42
N ASN A 116 10.85 -10.11 -6.67
CA ASN A 116 10.41 -9.25 -7.77
C ASN A 116 8.92 -9.43 -8.10
N LYS A 117 8.40 -10.67 -8.12
CA LYS A 117 6.97 -10.93 -8.33
C LYS A 117 6.10 -10.28 -7.24
N LYS A 118 6.50 -10.39 -5.96
CA LYS A 118 5.81 -9.71 -4.83
C LYS A 118 5.85 -8.19 -4.97
N LYS A 119 7.01 -7.59 -5.32
CA LYS A 119 7.14 -6.13 -5.54
C LYS A 119 6.25 -5.63 -6.68
N ASN A 120 6.18 -6.36 -7.80
CA ASN A 120 5.32 -6.01 -8.92
C ASN A 120 3.82 -6.14 -8.59
N LYS A 121 3.41 -7.16 -7.83
CA LYS A 121 2.02 -7.29 -7.36
C LYS A 121 1.61 -6.10 -6.48
N LYS A 122 2.44 -5.72 -5.50
CA LYS A 122 2.21 -4.52 -4.65
C LYS A 122 2.12 -3.22 -5.47
N LYS A 123 3.00 -3.03 -6.46
CA LYS A 123 2.95 -1.85 -7.36
C LYS A 123 1.65 -1.80 -8.17
N LYS A 124 1.21 -2.93 -8.75
CA LYS A 124 -0.07 -3.01 -9.50
C LYS A 124 -1.27 -2.68 -8.61
N GLU A 125 -1.30 -3.19 -7.39
CA GLU A 125 -2.38 -2.92 -6.44
C GLU A 125 -2.43 -1.43 -6.03
N LYS A 126 -1.27 -0.81 -5.74
CA LYS A 126 -1.18 0.63 -5.44
C LYS A 126 -1.67 1.49 -6.63
N LYS A 127 -1.38 1.09 -7.88
CA LYS A 127 -1.87 1.78 -9.09
C LYS A 127 -3.39 1.67 -9.24
N LYS A 128 -3.99 0.49 -8.97
CA LYS A 128 -5.46 0.30 -8.96
C LYS A 128 -6.15 1.18 -7.91
N LYS A 129 -5.66 1.16 -6.66
CA LYS A 129 -6.19 2.00 -5.56
C LYS A 129 -6.12 3.51 -5.89
N ARG A 130 -5.04 3.99 -6.51
CA ARG A 130 -4.93 5.39 -6.97
C ARG A 130 -5.98 5.73 -8.04
N LYS A 131 -6.13 4.89 -9.08
CA LYS A 131 -7.13 5.10 -10.13
C LYS A 131 -8.56 5.13 -9.58
N GLU A 132 -8.89 4.28 -8.61
CA GLU A 132 -10.21 4.26 -7.99
C GLU A 132 -10.50 5.54 -7.17
N LYS A 133 -9.52 5.99 -6.37
CA LYS A 133 -9.63 7.26 -5.62
C LYS A 133 -9.82 8.46 -6.56
N GLU A 134 -9.10 8.48 -7.69
CA GLU A 134 -9.22 9.53 -8.71
C GLU A 134 -10.59 9.53 -9.38
N LYS A 135 -11.13 8.35 -9.75
CA LYS A 135 -12.50 8.21 -10.26
C LYS A 135 -13.55 8.71 -9.25
N LYS A 136 -13.40 8.36 -7.96
CA LYS A 136 -14.28 8.84 -6.88
C LYS A 136 -14.21 10.37 -6.73
N LYS A 137 -13.02 10.98 -6.75
CA LYS A 137 -12.85 12.44 -6.74
C LYS A 137 -13.49 13.12 -7.96
N LYS A 138 -13.33 12.58 -9.17
CA LYS A 138 -13.95 13.11 -10.40
C LYS A 138 -15.48 13.06 -10.34
N LYS A 139 -16.07 11.96 -9.83
CA LYS A 139 -17.52 11.85 -9.59
C LYS A 139 -18.02 12.89 -8.60
N LYS A 140 -17.33 13.08 -7.46
CA LYS A 140 -17.67 14.12 -6.46
C LYS A 140 -17.64 15.53 -7.06
N ARG A 141 -16.58 15.87 -7.82
CA ARG A 141 -16.46 17.17 -8.50
C ARG A 141 -17.57 17.40 -9.54
N LYS A 142 -17.95 16.38 -10.31
CA LYS A 142 -19.09 16.48 -11.24
C LYS A 142 -20.41 16.73 -10.51
N LYS A 143 -20.66 16.02 -9.40
CA LYS A 143 -21.87 16.21 -8.58
C LYS A 143 -21.92 17.61 -7.95
N SER A 144 -20.82 18.12 -7.43
CA SER A 144 -20.76 19.49 -6.87
C SER A 144 -20.95 20.56 -7.94
N ARG A 145 -20.41 20.36 -9.15
CA ARG A 145 -20.63 21.28 -10.28
C ARG A 145 -22.10 21.36 -10.67
N LYS A 146 -22.78 20.21 -10.83
CA LYS A 146 -24.22 20.17 -11.12
C LYS A 146 -25.07 20.86 -10.05
N ARG A 147 -24.70 20.75 -8.76
CA ARG A 147 -25.39 21.45 -7.66
C ARG A 147 -25.26 22.97 -7.78
N ARG A 148 -24.06 23.47 -8.05
CA ARG A 148 -23.82 24.91 -8.26
C ARG A 148 -24.55 25.44 -9.49
N GLU A 149 -24.54 24.69 -10.60
CA GLU A 149 -25.31 25.04 -11.79
C GLU A 149 -26.81 25.13 -11.48
N GLY A 150 -27.37 24.19 -10.71
CA GLY A 150 -28.78 24.25 -10.27
C GLY A 150 -29.08 25.34 -9.22
N GLU A 151 -28.08 25.82 -8.47
CA GLU A 151 -28.24 27.00 -7.59
C GLU A 151 -28.30 28.29 -8.40
N VAL A 152 -27.46 28.43 -9.43
CA VAL A 152 -27.48 29.59 -10.33
C VAL A 152 -28.81 29.68 -11.07
N VAL A 153 -29.33 28.56 -11.59
CA VAL A 153 -30.63 28.54 -12.28
C VAL A 153 -31.77 28.98 -11.34
N ARG A 154 -31.83 28.43 -10.11
CA ARG A 154 -32.83 28.83 -9.12
C ARG A 154 -32.74 30.30 -8.74
N HIS A 155 -31.52 30.84 -8.64
CA HIS A 155 -31.32 32.27 -8.37
C HIS A 155 -31.84 33.14 -9.51
N TRP A 156 -31.60 32.76 -10.76
CA TRP A 156 -32.13 33.47 -11.92
C TRP A 156 -33.66 33.41 -11.96
N GLU A 157 -34.27 32.26 -11.68
CA GLU A 157 -35.73 32.12 -11.59
C GLU A 157 -36.34 33.01 -10.51
N THR A 158 -35.72 33.08 -9.33
CA THR A 158 -36.19 33.98 -8.25
C THR A 158 -36.03 35.46 -8.62
N GLU A 159 -34.96 35.85 -9.33
CA GLU A 159 -34.80 37.22 -9.84
C GLU A 159 -35.81 37.58 -10.92
N LEU A 160 -36.08 36.68 -11.88
CA LEU A 160 -37.14 36.87 -12.87
C LEU A 160 -38.50 37.05 -12.20
N THR A 161 -38.81 36.20 -11.22
CA THR A 161 -40.07 36.27 -10.46
C THR A 161 -40.17 37.60 -9.69
N ARG A 162 -39.08 38.06 -9.07
CA ARG A 162 -39.04 39.37 -8.40
C ARG A 162 -39.25 40.51 -9.40
N ARG A 163 -38.63 40.44 -10.57
CA ARG A 163 -38.72 41.48 -11.61
C ARG A 163 -40.14 41.57 -12.20
N THR A 164 -40.78 40.43 -12.49
CA THR A 164 -42.15 40.40 -13.02
C THR A 164 -43.17 40.84 -11.96
N PHE A 165 -42.97 40.48 -10.70
CA PHE A 165 -43.82 40.93 -9.61
C PHE A 165 -43.69 42.44 -9.37
N SER A 166 -42.47 43.00 -9.42
CA SER A 166 -42.24 44.44 -9.25
C SER A 166 -42.86 45.30 -10.36
N SER A 167 -43.03 44.76 -11.57
CA SER A 167 -43.70 45.46 -12.68
C SER A 167 -45.23 45.38 -12.65
N ARG A 168 -45.79 44.42 -11.91
CA ARG A 168 -47.23 44.36 -11.64
C ARG A 168 -47.50 45.18 -10.38
N ALA A 169 -47.61 46.50 -10.53
CA ALA A 169 -48.04 47.36 -9.44
C ALA A 169 -49.32 46.78 -8.83
N PRO A 170 -49.42 46.65 -7.49
CA PRO A 170 -50.66 46.24 -6.83
C PRO A 170 -51.66 47.40 -6.89
N ASP A 171 -52.12 47.74 -8.08
CA ASP A 171 -53.03 48.87 -8.32
C ASP A 171 -54.49 48.54 -7.94
N ARG A 172 -54.71 47.44 -7.19
CA ARG A 172 -56.07 46.91 -6.97
C ARG A 172 -56.28 46.05 -5.71
N MET A 173 -55.55 46.27 -4.63
CA MET A 173 -55.83 45.60 -3.34
C MET A 173 -56.00 46.55 -2.15
N GLN A 174 -56.51 47.76 -2.40
CA GLN A 174 -57.07 48.61 -1.34
C GLN A 174 -58.60 48.52 -1.23
N ARG A 175 -59.25 47.57 -1.89
CA ARG A 175 -60.67 47.28 -1.65
C ARG A 175 -60.79 45.91 -1.01
N ASP A 176 -61.50 45.90 0.10
CA ASP A 176 -62.04 44.73 0.80
C ASP A 176 -61.14 44.12 1.89
N ILE A 177 -60.65 44.98 2.80
CA ILE A 177 -60.41 44.59 4.20
C ILE A 177 -61.65 45.02 5.00
N HIS A 178 -62.78 44.36 4.77
CA HIS A 178 -63.87 44.37 5.73
C HIS A 178 -64.42 42.95 5.87
N SER A 179 -64.26 42.43 7.08
CA SER A 179 -65.19 41.53 7.75
C SER A 179 -65.31 40.10 7.22
N GLU A 180 -64.51 39.20 7.77
CA GLU A 180 -64.95 37.82 8.03
C GLU A 180 -64.17 37.24 9.23
N SER A 181 -64.61 37.68 10.42
CA SER A 181 -64.47 36.92 11.65
C SER A 181 -65.40 35.71 11.57
N GLY A 182 -64.86 34.55 11.20
CA GLY A 182 -65.64 33.32 11.07
C GLY A 182 -64.79 32.08 11.34
N GLU A 183 -64.78 31.71 12.62
CA GLU A 183 -64.76 30.37 13.20
C GLU A 183 -64.21 29.16 12.41
N GLY A 184 -63.44 28.32 13.12
CA GLY A 184 -63.42 26.88 12.85
C GLY A 184 -62.10 26.29 12.34
N LYS A 185 -61.02 26.40 13.13
CA LYS A 185 -59.89 25.46 12.99
C LYS A 185 -60.19 24.21 13.81
N SER A 186 -60.81 23.22 13.18
CA SER A 186 -60.83 21.86 13.69
C SER A 186 -59.40 21.30 13.67
N ALA A 187 -58.88 21.00 14.85
CA ALA A 187 -57.68 20.20 15.00
C ALA A 187 -57.99 18.80 14.45
N VAL A 188 -57.43 18.47 13.30
CA VAL A 188 -57.41 17.08 12.81
C VAL A 188 -56.38 16.35 13.69
N GLU A 189 -56.84 15.85 14.83
CA GLU A 189 -56.12 14.89 15.64
C GLU A 189 -55.91 13.63 14.79
N PHE A 190 -54.66 13.38 14.40
CA PHE A 190 -54.25 12.19 13.71
C PHE A 190 -54.15 11.05 14.73
N GLU A 191 -55.29 10.59 15.21
CA GLU A 191 -55.38 9.41 16.07
C GLU A 191 -55.01 8.16 15.29
N GLY A 192 -54.13 7.33 15.87
CA GLY A 192 -54.20 5.88 15.62
C GLY A 192 -53.05 5.19 14.88
N VAL A 193 -51.87 5.81 14.68
CA VAL A 193 -50.70 5.03 14.23
C VAL A 193 -49.82 4.69 15.44
N PRO A 194 -49.80 3.42 15.91
CA PRO A 194 -48.94 3.04 17.01
C PRO A 194 -47.47 3.27 16.64
N PRO A 195 -46.63 3.85 17.53
CA PRO A 195 -45.23 4.17 17.24
C PRO A 195 -44.41 2.98 16.72
N SER A 196 -44.83 1.76 17.08
CA SER A 196 -44.24 0.50 16.61
C SER A 196 -44.41 0.25 15.10
N ALA A 197 -45.50 0.72 14.48
CA ALA A 197 -45.74 0.56 13.05
C ALA A 197 -44.81 1.42 12.19
N ILE A 198 -44.46 2.61 12.69
CA ILE A 198 -43.52 3.52 12.01
C ILE A 198 -42.13 2.86 11.93
N GLY A 199 -41.68 2.20 13.00
CA GLY A 199 -40.39 1.50 13.02
C GLY A 199 -40.29 0.37 12.00
N LEU A 200 -41.36 -0.43 11.85
CA LEU A 200 -41.39 -1.53 10.87
C LEU A 200 -41.31 -1.02 9.42
N PHE A 201 -41.93 0.13 9.14
CA PHE A 201 -41.87 0.75 7.82
C PHE A 201 -40.43 1.14 7.42
N PHE A 202 -39.67 1.72 8.35
CA PHE A 202 -38.26 2.06 8.11
C PHE A 202 -37.36 0.82 7.97
N ILE A 203 -37.63 -0.25 8.71
CA ILE A 203 -36.89 -1.52 8.58
C ILE A 203 -37.12 -2.17 7.21
N LEU A 204 -38.38 -2.19 6.73
CA LEU A 204 -38.72 -2.72 5.41
C LEU A 204 -38.08 -1.90 4.28
N LEU A 205 -38.10 -0.56 4.38
CA LEU A 205 -37.40 0.33 3.45
C LEU A 205 -35.89 0.06 3.42
N PHE A 206 -35.28 -0.13 4.59
CA PHE A 206 -33.85 -0.42 4.70
C PHE A 206 -33.49 -1.77 4.03
N LEU A 207 -34.24 -2.83 4.32
CA LEU A 207 -34.03 -4.16 3.72
C LEU A 207 -34.22 -4.15 2.20
N ALA A 208 -35.22 -3.40 1.70
CA ALA A 208 -35.44 -3.24 0.26
C ALA A 208 -34.27 -2.52 -0.44
N THR A 209 -33.63 -1.57 0.24
CA THR A 209 -32.51 -0.80 -0.30
C THR A 209 -31.23 -1.65 -0.34
N VAL A 210 -31.00 -2.49 0.66
CA VAL A 210 -29.82 -3.38 0.72
C VAL A 210 -29.88 -4.47 -0.34
N ARG A 211 -31.06 -5.01 -0.67
CA ARG A 211 -31.21 -6.03 -1.73
C ARG A 211 -30.92 -5.53 -3.15
N LYS A 212 -30.89 -4.22 -3.38
CA LYS A 212 -30.57 -3.62 -4.70
C LYS A 212 -29.10 -3.25 -4.89
N CYS A 213 -28.24 -3.45 -3.88
CA CYS A 213 -26.79 -3.18 -3.95
C CYS A 213 -25.99 -4.47 -4.09
#